data_AF-A0A378XDR8-F1
#
_entry.id   AF-A0A378XDR8-F1
#
_cell.length_a   1.000
_cell.length_b   1.000
_cell.length_c   1.000
_cell.angle_alpha   90.00
_cell.angle_beta   90.00
_cell.angle_gamma   90.00
#
_symmetry.space_group_name_H-M   'P 1'
#
loop_
_entity.id
_entity.type
_entity.pdbx_description
1 polymer ?
#
loop_
_entity_poly.entity_id
_entity_poly.type
_entity_poly.pdbx_seq_one_letter_code
_entity_poly.pdbx_strand_id
1 'polypeptide(L)'
;MIEAIQQGLKEDGYEVSIAKLCRWFGVPRRTFYYKPIKKAIPKLQERLESPIKQLIEENRSYGYRTVAALLRFNKNTVQRIFQLKGWQVRKCSVGFRPRVEVSPSKAASLNERWATDLCRVWTSRDGWASLALVIDCHNRELIGWHLSRNGRAQMASSALE
;
A
#
# COMPACT_ATOMS: atom_id res chain seq x y z
N MET A 1 36.50 -24.45 6.41
CA MET A 1 36.29 -25.80 5.83
C MET A 1 37.59 -26.34 5.24
N ILE A 2 38.13 -25.79 4.14
CA ILE A 2 39.41 -26.27 3.55
C ILE A 2 40.59 -26.12 4.52
N GLU A 3 40.68 -25.03 5.30
CA GLU A 3 41.72 -24.84 6.33
C GLU A 3 41.63 -25.88 7.46
N ALA A 4 40.41 -26.21 7.89
CA ALA A 4 40.19 -27.21 8.95
C ALA A 4 40.60 -28.62 8.48
N ILE A 5 40.34 -28.96 7.21
CA ILE A 5 40.76 -30.23 6.61
C ILE A 5 42.27 -30.29 6.46
N GLN A 6 42.92 -29.17 6.10
CA GLN A 6 44.37 -29.10 6.03
C GLN A 6 45.01 -29.32 7.41
N GLN A 7 44.42 -28.76 8.47
CA GLN A 7 44.88 -28.95 9.85
C GLN A 7 44.75 -30.41 10.29
N GLY A 8 43.59 -31.04 10.05
CA GLY A 8 43.39 -32.46 10.39
C GLY A 8 44.34 -33.40 9.62
N LEU A 9 44.53 -33.19 8.31
CA LEU A 9 45.51 -33.97 7.54
C LEU A 9 46.94 -33.81 8.05
N LYS A 10 47.29 -32.62 8.54
CA LYS A 10 48.61 -32.35 9.11
C LYS A 10 48.79 -33.05 10.46
N GLU A 11 47.74 -33.14 11.28
CA GLU A 11 47.73 -33.91 12.53
C GLU A 11 47.91 -35.41 12.27
N ASP A 12 47.32 -35.92 11.18
CA ASP A 12 47.49 -37.31 10.71
C ASP A 12 48.86 -37.55 10.02
N GLY A 13 49.74 -36.55 9.95
CA GLY A 13 51.09 -36.65 9.38
C GLY A 13 51.18 -36.42 7.86
N TYR A 14 50.10 -35.99 7.21
CA TYR A 14 50.07 -35.71 5.76
C TYR A 14 50.17 -34.21 5.46
N GLU A 15 51.26 -33.80 4.80
CA GLU A 15 51.38 -32.43 4.31
C GLU A 15 50.75 -32.25 2.91
N VAL A 16 49.66 -31.47 2.87
CA VAL A 16 48.94 -31.16 1.63
C VAL A 16 48.86 -29.63 1.43
N SER A 17 49.16 -29.17 0.22
CA SER A 17 49.04 -27.75 -0.12
C SER A 17 47.59 -27.33 -0.32
N ILE A 18 47.27 -26.08 0.06
CA ILE A 18 45.95 -25.47 -0.15
C ILE A 18 45.53 -25.55 -1.63
N ALA A 19 46.48 -25.41 -2.56
CA ALA A 19 46.19 -25.52 -4.00
C ALA A 19 45.69 -26.91 -4.41
N LYS A 20 46.21 -27.97 -3.78
CA LYS A 20 45.81 -29.36 -4.03
C LYS A 20 44.44 -29.64 -3.43
N LEU A 21 44.19 -29.16 -2.21
CA LEU A 21 42.87 -29.23 -1.57
C LEU A 21 41.82 -28.47 -2.39
N CYS A 22 42.10 -27.23 -2.80
CA CYS A 22 41.22 -26.46 -3.67
C CYS A 22 40.90 -27.19 -4.99
N ARG A 23 41.88 -27.88 -5.59
CA ARG A 23 41.67 -28.70 -6.80
C ARG A 23 40.78 -29.91 -6.53
N TRP A 24 40.98 -30.62 -5.43
CA TRP A 24 40.18 -31.79 -5.05
C TRP A 24 38.72 -31.42 -4.75
N PHE A 25 38.49 -30.30 -4.07
CA PHE A 25 37.15 -29.82 -3.75
C PHE A 25 36.49 -28.99 -4.88
N GLY A 26 37.14 -28.85 -6.03
CA GLY A 26 36.62 -28.08 -7.16
C GLY A 26 36.44 -26.58 -6.89
N VAL A 27 37.13 -26.02 -5.89
CA VAL A 27 37.04 -24.60 -5.52
C VAL A 27 38.20 -23.83 -6.16
N PRO A 28 37.95 -22.76 -6.94
CA PRO A 28 39.01 -21.91 -7.44
C PRO A 28 39.84 -21.31 -6.30
N ARG A 29 41.17 -21.42 -6.38
CA ARG A 29 42.11 -20.92 -5.34
C ARG A 29 41.86 -19.44 -4.98
N ARG A 30 41.47 -18.62 -5.96
CA ARG A 30 41.14 -17.20 -5.75
C ARG A 30 39.96 -17.00 -4.80
N THR A 31 38.94 -17.86 -4.90
CA THR A 31 37.74 -17.81 -4.05
C THR A 31 38.07 -18.14 -2.60
N PHE A 32 39.00 -19.08 -2.38
CA PHE A 32 39.46 -19.44 -1.04
C PHE A 32 40.09 -18.26 -0.29
N TYR A 33 40.94 -17.48 -0.96
CA TYR A 33 41.56 -16.29 -0.34
C TYR A 33 40.66 -15.05 -0.32
N TYR A 34 39.54 -15.07 -1.04
CA TYR A 34 38.64 -13.93 -1.10
C TYR A 34 37.90 -13.75 0.23
N LYS A 35 38.23 -12.67 0.95
CA LYS A 35 37.47 -12.23 2.12
C LYS A 35 36.40 -11.24 1.66
N PRO A 36 35.10 -11.56 1.75
CA PRO A 36 34.07 -10.62 1.37
C PRO A 36 34.16 -9.38 2.27
N ILE A 37 34.30 -8.22 1.65
CA ILE A 37 34.26 -6.95 2.37
C ILE A 37 32.82 -6.80 2.89
N LYS A 38 32.65 -6.72 4.21
CA LYS A 38 31.34 -6.42 4.81
C LYS A 38 30.90 -5.07 4.26
N LYS A 39 29.72 -5.02 3.64
CA LYS A 39 29.15 -3.75 3.15
C LYS A 39 29.01 -2.79 4.33
N ALA A 40 29.75 -1.69 4.29
CA ALA A 40 29.64 -0.64 5.30
C ALA A 40 28.26 0.03 5.23
N ILE A 41 27.77 0.48 6.38
CA ILE A 41 26.56 1.31 6.43
C ILE A 41 26.83 2.58 5.61
N PRO A 42 25.97 2.95 4.65
CA PRO A 42 26.17 4.15 3.85
C PRO A 42 26.30 5.38 4.74
N LYS A 43 27.42 6.09 4.65
CA LYS A 43 27.58 7.39 5.31
C LYS A 43 26.64 8.39 4.65
N LEU A 44 25.65 8.87 5.39
CA LEU A 44 24.77 9.93 4.94
C LEU A 44 25.36 11.29 5.32
N GLN A 45 25.36 12.23 4.37
CA GLN A 45 25.79 13.59 4.62
C GLN A 45 24.71 14.37 5.38
N GLU A 46 25.05 14.86 6.57
CA GLU A 46 24.12 15.58 7.44
C GLU A 46 23.54 16.84 6.80
N ARG A 47 24.32 17.54 5.97
CA ARG A 47 23.87 18.72 5.20
C ARG A 47 22.66 18.47 4.31
N LEU A 48 22.47 17.23 3.85
CA LEU A 48 21.33 16.84 3.00
C LEU A 48 20.19 16.31 3.84
N GLU A 49 20.51 15.57 4.91
CA GLU A 49 19.53 14.97 5.79
C GLU A 49 18.73 16.02 6.57
N SER A 50 19.41 17.01 7.14
CA SER A 50 18.77 17.99 8.04
C SER A 50 17.67 18.81 7.35
N PRO A 51 17.90 19.43 6.17
CA PRO A 51 16.84 20.16 5.46
C PRO A 51 15.68 19.27 5.01
N ILE A 52 15.97 18.02 4.62
CA ILE A 52 14.94 17.04 4.23
C ILE A 52 14.05 16.72 5.42
N LYS A 53 14.67 16.47 6.59
CA LYS A 53 13.95 16.12 7.82
C LYS A 53 13.05 17.27 8.27
N GLN A 54 13.56 18.50 8.27
CA GLN A 54 12.79 19.69 8.61
C GLN A 54 11.53 19.81 7.72
N LEU A 55 11.69 19.65 6.41
CA LEU A 55 10.56 19.76 5.47
C LEU A 55 9.49 18.67 5.69
N ILE A 56 9.92 17.45 6.07
CA ILE A 56 9.02 16.34 6.39
C ILE A 56 8.26 16.60 7.69
N GLU A 57 8.93 17.18 8.70
CA GLU A 57 8.32 17.51 9.98
C GLU A 57 7.29 18.63 9.84
N GLU A 58 7.58 19.65 9.02
CA GLU A 58 6.65 20.72 8.67
C GLU A 58 5.46 20.18 7.85
N ASN A 59 5.68 19.27 6.90
CA ASN A 59 4.65 18.77 5.99
C ASN A 59 4.76 17.25 5.78
N ARG A 60 4.10 16.48 6.66
CA ARG A 60 4.14 15.01 6.67
C ARG A 60 3.62 14.32 5.39
N SER A 61 2.85 15.04 4.56
CA SER A 61 2.31 14.52 3.30
C SER A 61 3.32 14.57 2.14
N TYR A 62 4.44 15.28 2.28
CA TYR A 62 5.38 15.45 1.17
C TYR A 62 6.20 14.20 0.90
N GLY A 63 6.04 13.68 -0.32
CA GLY A 63 6.88 12.59 -0.84
C GLY A 63 8.25 13.09 -1.30
N TYR A 64 9.18 12.15 -1.51
CA TYR A 64 10.56 12.45 -1.90
C TYR A 64 10.69 13.30 -3.18
N ARG A 65 9.74 13.20 -4.12
CA ARG A 65 9.73 14.00 -5.36
C ARG A 65 9.47 15.47 -5.06
N THR A 66 8.49 15.75 -4.21
CA THR A 66 8.12 17.10 -3.79
C THR A 66 9.25 17.73 -2.98
N VAL A 67 9.80 16.99 -2.02
CA VAL A 67 10.93 17.44 -1.21
C VAL A 67 12.15 17.76 -2.08
N ALA A 68 12.46 16.90 -3.06
CA ALA A 68 13.57 17.14 -3.99
C ALA A 68 13.37 18.41 -4.82
N ALA A 69 12.15 18.66 -5.30
CA ALA A 69 11.83 19.85 -6.09
C ALA A 69 11.92 21.14 -5.24
N LEU A 70 11.38 21.13 -4.02
CA LEU A 70 11.39 22.29 -3.12
C LEU A 70 12.81 22.66 -2.66
N LEU A 71 13.62 21.66 -2.29
CA LEU A 71 15.00 21.86 -1.87
C LEU A 71 15.99 21.99 -3.05
N ARG A 72 15.51 21.84 -4.29
CA ARG A 72 16.33 21.77 -5.52
C ARG A 72 17.47 20.75 -5.43
N PHE A 73 17.23 19.65 -4.73
CA PHE A 73 18.18 18.56 -4.60
C PHE A 73 18.00 17.52 -5.71
N ASN A 74 19.05 16.74 -5.97
CA ASN A 74 18.92 15.61 -6.88
C ASN A 74 17.90 14.59 -6.32
N LYS A 75 16.85 14.33 -7.11
CA LYS A 75 15.77 13.39 -6.78
C LYS A 75 16.26 12.02 -6.31
N ASN A 76 17.29 11.48 -6.95
CA ASN A 76 17.80 10.13 -6.63
C ASN A 76 18.48 10.11 -5.26
N THR A 77 19.15 11.20 -4.89
CA THR A 77 19.77 11.34 -3.57
C THR A 77 18.71 11.41 -2.49
N VAL A 78 17.69 12.26 -2.68
CA VAL A 78 16.57 12.37 -1.73
C VAL A 78 15.83 11.03 -1.61
N GLN A 79 15.56 10.36 -2.73
CA GLN A 79 14.93 9.04 -2.72
C GLN A 79 15.73 8.00 -1.92
N ARG A 80 17.06 7.98 -2.11
CA ARG A 80 17.96 7.09 -1.35
C ARG A 80 17.93 7.40 0.14
N ILE A 81 17.91 8.67 0.53
CA ILE A 81 17.81 9.10 1.93
C ILE A 81 16.49 8.62 2.54
N PHE A 82 15.38 8.84 1.84
CA PHE A 82 14.06 8.35 2.24
C PHE A 82 14.03 6.84 2.46
N GLN A 83 14.70 6.07 1.60
CA GLN A 83 14.82 4.61 1.74
C GLN A 83 15.66 4.21 2.95
N LEU A 84 16.83 4.83 3.14
CA LEU A 84 17.73 4.50 4.25
C LEU A 84 17.15 4.85 5.62
N LYS A 85 16.40 5.96 5.71
CA LYS A 85 15.78 6.44 6.96
C LYS A 85 14.35 5.93 7.18
N GLY A 86 13.76 5.26 6.19
CA GLY A 86 12.38 4.79 6.27
C GLY A 86 11.32 5.90 6.22
N TRP A 87 11.66 7.08 5.69
CA TRP A 87 10.77 8.26 5.62
C TRP A 87 9.79 8.22 4.45
N GLN A 88 9.66 7.09 3.77
CA GLN A 88 8.67 6.97 2.70
C GLN A 88 7.27 7.19 3.25
N VAL A 89 6.52 8.06 2.58
CA VAL A 89 5.08 8.24 2.84
C VAL A 89 4.41 6.90 2.59
N ARG A 90 4.06 6.21 3.67
CA ARG A 90 3.26 5.00 3.59
C ARG A 90 1.84 5.42 3.24
N LYS A 91 1.18 4.65 2.38
CA LYS A 91 -0.27 4.78 2.22
C LYS A 91 -0.88 4.56 3.60
N CYS A 92 -1.40 5.61 4.22
CA CYS A 92 -2.23 5.44 5.40
C CYS A 92 -3.32 4.44 5.01
N SER A 93 -3.51 3.39 5.81
CA SER A 93 -4.71 2.59 5.69
C SER A 93 -5.88 3.58 5.67
N VAL A 94 -6.81 3.40 4.74
CA VAL A 94 -8.03 4.21 4.75
C VAL A 94 -8.73 3.81 6.04
N GLY A 95 -8.44 4.56 7.11
CA GLY A 95 -8.89 4.27 8.45
C GLY A 95 -10.40 4.31 8.50
N PHE A 96 -10.92 3.61 9.50
CA PHE A 96 -12.31 3.65 9.94
C PHE A 96 -12.73 5.12 10.08
N ARG A 97 -13.27 5.71 9.01
CA ARG A 97 -13.93 7.01 9.10
C ARG A 97 -15.13 6.72 9.99
N PRO A 98 -15.21 7.28 11.21
CA PRO A 98 -16.39 7.09 12.03
C PRO A 98 -17.56 7.53 11.18
N ARG A 99 -18.36 6.56 10.73
CA ARG A 99 -19.57 6.84 10.00
C ARG A 99 -20.44 7.61 10.99
N VAL A 100 -20.99 8.74 10.57
CA VAL A 100 -21.98 9.51 11.34
C VAL A 100 -22.94 8.51 11.99
N GLU A 101 -23.28 8.72 13.27
CA GLU A 101 -24.19 7.85 14.01
C GLU A 101 -25.41 7.52 13.15
N VAL A 102 -25.58 6.23 12.83
CA VAL A 102 -26.67 5.76 11.97
C VAL A 102 -27.93 5.68 12.83
N SER A 103 -28.73 6.75 12.83
CA SER A 103 -30.05 6.72 13.43
C SER A 103 -31.07 6.16 12.42
N PRO A 104 -31.88 5.15 12.80
CA PRO A 104 -32.90 4.64 11.90
C PRO A 104 -33.98 5.70 11.70
N SER A 105 -34.27 6.06 10.45
CA SER A 105 -35.43 6.89 10.13
C SER A 105 -36.69 6.06 10.35
N LYS A 106 -37.35 6.25 11.51
CA LYS A 106 -38.64 5.65 11.89
C LYS A 106 -39.68 6.75 12.02
N ALA A 107 -40.89 6.51 11.53
CA ALA A 107 -42.04 7.40 11.67
C ALA A 107 -43.03 6.83 12.71
N ALA A 108 -43.78 7.70 13.39
CA ALA A 108 -44.73 7.29 14.42
C ALA A 108 -46.05 6.79 13.81
N SER A 109 -46.41 7.25 12.61
CA SER A 109 -47.62 6.84 11.90
C SER A 109 -47.39 6.64 10.39
N LEU A 110 -48.32 5.95 9.73
CA LEU A 110 -48.30 5.76 8.27
C LEU A 110 -48.30 7.11 7.54
N ASN A 111 -47.60 7.18 6.40
CA ASN A 111 -47.52 8.36 5.53
C ASN A 111 -47.00 9.65 6.17
N GLU A 112 -46.34 9.57 7.32
CA GLU A 112 -45.72 10.73 7.99
C GLU A 112 -44.33 11.05 7.41
N ARG A 113 -43.58 10.01 7.02
CA ARG A 113 -42.25 10.17 6.43
C ARG A 113 -41.96 9.05 5.43
N TRP A 114 -41.58 9.43 4.22
CA TRP A 114 -41.09 8.51 3.21
C TRP A 114 -39.57 8.62 3.07
N ALA A 115 -38.94 7.49 2.77
CA ALA A 115 -37.54 7.45 2.38
C ALA A 115 -37.46 7.05 0.90
N THR A 116 -36.51 7.65 0.19
CA THR A 116 -36.26 7.36 -1.22
C THR A 116 -34.83 6.92 -1.41
N ASP A 117 -34.64 5.95 -2.32
CA ASP A 117 -33.32 5.52 -2.74
C ASP A 117 -33.30 5.26 -4.25
N LEU A 118 -32.11 5.43 -4.83
CA LEU A 118 -31.87 5.16 -6.24
C LEU A 118 -30.76 4.12 -6.34
N CYS A 119 -31.12 2.91 -6.76
CA CYS A 119 -30.18 1.81 -6.92
C CYS A 119 -30.03 1.41 -8.39
N ARG A 120 -28.89 0.80 -8.73
CA ARG A 120 -28.68 0.18 -10.02
C ARG A 120 -28.86 -1.32 -9.92
N VAL A 121 -29.73 -1.87 -10.75
CA VAL A 121 -30.05 -3.31 -10.79
C VAL A 121 -29.67 -3.87 -12.16
N TRP A 122 -29.15 -5.09 -12.18
CA TRP A 122 -28.82 -5.79 -13.42
C TRP A 122 -30.03 -6.60 -13.89
N THR A 123 -30.53 -6.31 -15.09
CA THR A 123 -31.75 -6.93 -15.64
C THR A 123 -31.47 -8.01 -16.68
N SER A 124 -30.21 -8.46 -16.78
CA SER A 124 -29.72 -9.48 -17.72
C SER A 124 -29.88 -9.11 -19.20
N ARG A 125 -31.10 -9.05 -19.74
CA ARG A 125 -31.37 -8.77 -21.16
C ARG A 125 -31.11 -7.31 -21.54
N ASP A 126 -31.47 -6.37 -20.66
CA ASP A 126 -31.36 -4.93 -20.94
C ASP A 126 -30.12 -4.28 -20.30
N GLY A 127 -29.32 -5.06 -19.58
CA GLY A 127 -28.11 -4.62 -18.90
C GLY A 127 -28.39 -3.95 -17.56
N TRP A 128 -27.63 -2.89 -17.25
CA TRP A 128 -27.82 -2.11 -16.03
C TRP A 128 -29.01 -1.16 -16.19
N ALA A 129 -29.96 -1.22 -15.25
CA ALA A 129 -31.08 -0.31 -15.13
C ALA A 129 -31.02 0.47 -13.80
N SER A 130 -31.60 1.66 -13.81
CA SER A 130 -31.81 2.49 -12.62
C SER A 130 -33.20 2.19 -12.06
N LEU A 131 -33.29 1.96 -10.75
CA LEU A 131 -34.51 1.71 -10.01
C LEU A 131 -34.66 2.79 -8.94
N ALA A 132 -35.76 3.54 -9.01
CA ALA A 132 -36.18 4.47 -7.96
C ALA A 132 -37.19 3.77 -7.06
N LEU A 133 -37.00 3.84 -5.74
CA LEU A 133 -37.86 3.23 -4.74
C LEU A 133 -38.33 4.29 -3.74
N VAL A 134 -39.61 4.22 -3.36
CA VAL A 134 -40.22 5.02 -2.30
C VAL A 134 -40.77 4.08 -1.25
N ILE A 135 -40.27 4.17 -0.01
CA ILE A 135 -40.73 3.33 1.11
C ILE A 135 -41.31 4.17 2.23
N ASP A 136 -42.31 3.65 2.93
CA ASP A 136 -42.78 4.24 4.18
C ASP A 136 -41.76 3.96 5.32
N CYS A 137 -41.42 4.99 6.10
CA CYS A 137 -40.58 4.84 7.28
C CYS A 137 -41.31 4.22 8.48
N HIS A 138 -42.64 4.09 8.46
CA HIS A 138 -43.42 3.44 9.52
C HIS A 138 -43.45 1.91 9.38
N ASN A 139 -44.11 1.40 8.33
CA ASN A 139 -44.33 -0.05 8.13
C ASN A 139 -43.32 -0.70 7.14
N ARG A 140 -42.44 0.08 6.50
CA ARG A 140 -41.47 -0.37 5.48
C ARG A 140 -42.09 -0.92 4.20
N GLU A 141 -43.36 -0.63 3.93
CA GLU A 141 -43.98 -0.98 2.66
C GLU A 141 -43.47 -0.09 1.53
N LEU A 142 -43.42 -0.67 0.33
CA LEU A 142 -43.08 0.03 -0.90
C LEU A 142 -44.32 0.78 -1.37
N ILE A 143 -44.27 2.10 -1.33
CA ILE A 143 -45.37 2.97 -1.75
C ILE A 143 -45.38 3.09 -3.28
N GLY A 144 -44.20 3.14 -3.87
CA GLY A 144 -44.06 3.25 -5.31
C GLY A 144 -42.63 2.99 -5.79
N TRP A 145 -42.53 2.66 -7.08
CA TRP A 145 -41.27 2.35 -7.72
C TRP A 145 -41.32 2.66 -9.21
N HIS A 146 -40.16 3.01 -9.76
CA HIS A 146 -40.03 3.21 -11.20
C HIS A 146 -38.67 2.67 -11.69
N LEU A 147 -38.72 1.81 -12.71
CA LEU A 147 -37.56 1.21 -13.33
C LEU A 147 -37.34 1.82 -14.71
N SER A 148 -36.12 2.29 -14.97
CA SER A 148 -35.73 2.81 -16.28
C SER A 148 -34.33 2.39 -16.66
N ARG A 149 -34.05 2.28 -17.95
CA ARG A 149 -32.68 2.06 -18.45
C ARG A 149 -31.76 3.25 -18.17
N ASN A 150 -32.33 4.44 -18.01
CA ASN A 150 -31.59 5.68 -17.83
C ASN A 150 -31.95 6.33 -16.49
N GLY A 151 -30.94 6.78 -15.73
CA GLY A 151 -31.12 7.52 -14.48
C GLY A 151 -31.52 8.99 -14.73
N ARG A 152 -32.75 9.24 -15.18
CA ARG A 152 -33.26 10.60 -15.41
C ARG A 152 -33.85 11.20 -14.13
N ALA A 153 -33.77 12.52 -13.98
CA ALA A 153 -34.31 13.23 -12.82
C ALA A 153 -35.83 12.99 -12.62
N GLN A 154 -36.58 12.82 -13.72
CA GLN A 154 -38.02 12.54 -13.67
C GLN A 154 -38.38 11.23 -12.97
N MET A 155 -37.44 10.29 -12.82
CA MET A 155 -37.70 9.01 -12.17
C MET A 155 -38.16 9.14 -10.72
N ALA A 156 -37.73 10.19 -10.01
CA ALA A 156 -38.18 10.42 -8.64
C ALA A 156 -39.67 10.77 -8.59
N SER A 157 -40.16 11.54 -9.56
CA SER A 157 -41.58 11.87 -9.70
C SER A 157 -42.39 10.66 -10.17
N SER A 158 -41.90 9.94 -11.20
CA SER A 158 -42.60 8.77 -11.75
C SER A 158 -42.68 7.58 -10.78
N ALA A 159 -41.90 7.57 -9.70
CA ALA A 159 -42.05 6.56 -8.64
C ALA A 159 -43.24 6.83 -7.71
N LEU A 160 -43.85 8.02 -7.79
CA LEU A 160 -45.04 8.43 -7.01
C LEU A 160 -46.32 8.52 -7.85
N GLU A 161 -46.20 8.40 -9.18
CA GLU A 161 -47.31 8.33 -10.15
C GLU A 161 -47.81 6.89 -10.29
#